data_AF-A0A915M357-F1
#
_entry.id   AF-A0A915M357-F1
#
_cell.length_a   1.000
_cell.length_b   1.000
_cell.length_c   1.000
_cell.angle_alpha   90.00
_cell.angle_beta   90.00
_cell.angle_gamma   90.00
#
_symmetry.space_group_name_H-M   'P 1'
#
loop_
_entity.id
_entity.type
_entity.pdbx_description
1 polymer ?
#
loop_
_entity_poly.entity_id
_entity_poly.type
_entity_poly.pdbx_seq_one_letter_code
_entity_poly.pdbx_strand_id
1 'polypeptide(L)'
;MYGPKKQLDILAKQLGFNVPKDSGTFYTKGSCKEMEKMPNIIINVGDNKKQAQIVLKPKQYMEVSPIGECRFLFMASETYASPGDNNYWSMGAQFLLGRCVAVNWVDGTM
;
A
#
# COMPACT_ATOMS: atom_id res chain seq x y z
N MET A 1 -1.67 -4.58 0.52
CA MET A 1 -2.59 -3.64 -0.18
C MET A 1 -2.33 -3.74 -1.68
N TYR A 2 -3.30 -3.38 -2.52
CA TYR A 2 -3.09 -3.38 -3.97
C TYR A 2 -3.27 -1.99 -4.55
N GLY A 3 -2.52 -1.67 -5.59
CA GLY A 3 -2.64 -0.41 -6.30
C GLY A 3 -2.11 -0.50 -7.73
N PRO A 4 -2.32 0.54 -8.55
CA PRO A 4 -1.87 0.56 -9.93
C PRO A 4 -0.33 0.50 -10.01
N LYS A 5 0.21 -0.41 -10.84
CA LYS A 5 1.66 -0.67 -10.90
C LYS A 5 2.49 0.59 -11.10
N LYS A 6 2.08 1.46 -12.03
CA LYS A 6 2.79 2.74 -12.30
C LYS A 6 2.93 3.62 -11.05
N GLN A 7 1.90 3.68 -10.21
CA GLN A 7 1.89 4.51 -9.00
C GLN A 7 2.73 3.85 -7.89
N LEU A 8 2.64 2.53 -7.77
CA LEU A 8 3.47 1.76 -6.84
C LEU A 8 4.96 1.82 -7.20
N ASP A 9 5.31 1.75 -8.48
CA ASP A 9 6.68 1.86 -8.95
C ASP A 9 7.29 3.25 -8.63
N ILE A 10 6.49 4.32 -8.74
CA ILE A 10 6.91 5.68 -8.35
C ILE A 10 7.14 5.73 -6.83
N LEU A 11 6.19 5.25 -6.04
CA LEU A 11 6.26 5.24 -4.59
C LEU A 11 7.44 4.40 -4.08
N ALA A 12 7.63 3.21 -4.66
CA ALA A 12 8.74 2.32 -4.33
C ALA A 12 10.10 2.98 -4.60
N LYS A 13 10.26 3.68 -5.73
CA LYS A 13 11.48 4.46 -6.04
C LYS A 13 11.72 5.57 -5.03
N GLN A 14 10.68 6.32 -4.64
CA GLN A 14 10.78 7.38 -3.62
C GLN A 14 11.20 6.83 -2.25
N LEU A 15 10.77 5.62 -1.92
CA LEU A 15 11.12 4.92 -0.68
C LEU A 15 12.45 4.15 -0.76
N GLY A 16 13.10 4.12 -1.93
CA GLY A 16 14.35 3.41 -2.16
C GLY A 16 14.22 1.88 -2.20
N PHE A 17 13.08 1.37 -2.66
CA PHE A 17 12.87 -0.04 -2.98
C PHE A 17 13.21 -0.34 -4.45
N ASN A 18 13.63 -1.58 -4.68
CA ASN A 18 13.81 -2.14 -6.02
C ASN A 18 12.43 -2.38 -6.65
N VAL A 19 12.27 -1.94 -7.90
CA VAL A 19 11.05 -2.16 -8.67
C VAL A 19 11.13 -3.52 -9.37
N PRO A 20 10.21 -4.44 -9.08
CA PRO A 20 10.18 -5.73 -9.75
C PRO A 20 9.74 -5.58 -11.20
N LYS A 21 10.32 -6.41 -12.07
CA LYS A 21 9.93 -6.50 -13.49
C LYS A 21 8.51 -7.06 -13.62
N ASP A 22 8.20 -8.06 -12.79
CA ASP A 22 6.91 -8.76 -12.81
C ASP A 22 5.94 -8.15 -11.79
N SER A 23 4.67 -8.05 -12.16
CA SER A 23 3.60 -7.50 -11.30
C SER A 23 3.32 -8.37 -10.06
N GLY A 24 3.61 -9.67 -10.13
CA GLY A 24 3.42 -10.66 -9.06
C GLY A 24 4.46 -10.66 -7.94
N THR A 25 5.51 -9.85 -8.04
CA THR A 25 6.64 -9.89 -7.11
C THR A 25 6.60 -8.71 -6.14
N PHE A 26 7.08 -8.93 -4.92
CA PHE A 26 7.23 -7.86 -3.92
C PHE A 26 8.30 -6.85 -4.34
N TYR A 27 8.09 -5.57 -3.98
CA TYR A 27 9.16 -4.59 -4.00
C TYR A 27 10.10 -4.85 -2.82
N THR A 28 11.40 -4.95 -3.07
CA THR A 28 12.37 -5.34 -2.04
C THR A 28 13.45 -4.28 -1.82
N LYS A 29 14.04 -4.26 -0.62
CA LYS A 29 15.21 -3.44 -0.26
C LYS A 29 16.17 -4.29 0.54
N GLY A 30 17.47 -4.12 0.33
CA GLY A 30 18.50 -4.98 0.92
C GLY A 30 18.58 -4.97 2.45
N SER A 31 18.17 -3.90 3.14
CA SER A 31 18.21 -3.84 4.61
C SER A 31 16.99 -3.19 5.23
N CYS A 32 16.49 -3.79 6.31
CA CYS A 32 15.44 -3.27 7.18
C CYS A 32 15.94 -2.52 8.43
N LYS A 33 17.25 -2.36 8.60
CA LYS A 33 17.83 -1.75 9.81
C LYS A 33 17.30 -0.34 10.09
N GLU A 34 16.79 0.33 9.07
CA GLU A 34 16.26 1.69 9.16
C GLU A 34 14.73 1.77 8.98
N MET A 35 14.01 0.65 9.17
CA MET A 35 12.54 0.63 9.01
C MET A 35 11.86 1.73 9.82
N GLU A 36 12.30 1.98 11.06
CA GLU A 36 11.71 3.01 11.91
C GLU A 36 11.98 4.46 11.44
N LYS A 37 12.99 4.66 10.59
CA LYS A 37 13.33 5.96 10.00
C LYS A 37 12.65 6.20 8.65
N MET A 38 11.97 5.20 8.10
CA MET A 38 11.27 5.34 6.83
C MET A 38 10.09 6.33 6.98
N PRO A 39 9.74 7.09 5.92
CA PRO A 39 8.70 8.11 6.00
C PRO A 39 7.31 7.48 6.20
N ASN A 40 6.37 8.22 6.75
CA ASN A 40 4.97 7.78 6.75
C ASN A 40 4.38 7.94 5.34
N ILE A 41 3.51 7.01 4.93
CA ILE A 41 2.71 7.17 3.71
C ILE A 41 1.39 7.81 4.10
N ILE A 42 1.03 8.91 3.43
CA ILE A 42 -0.21 9.63 3.68
C ILE A 42 -1.17 9.35 2.52
N ILE A 43 -2.35 8.84 2.84
CA ILE A 43 -3.43 8.58 1.90
C ILE A 43 -4.58 9.51 2.27
N ASN A 44 -4.96 10.40 1.36
CA ASN A 44 -6.14 11.22 1.52
C ASN A 44 -7.33 10.47 0.90
N VAL A 45 -8.38 10.26 1.68
CA VAL A 45 -9.61 9.58 1.24
C VAL A 45 -10.82 10.48 1.50
N GLY A 46 -11.91 10.22 0.79
CA GLY A 46 -13.15 10.99 0.91
C GLY A 46 -13.47 11.78 -0.35
N ASP A 47 -14.49 12.62 -0.26
CA ASP A 47 -15.02 13.38 -1.39
C ASP A 47 -14.67 14.88 -1.27
N ASN A 48 -15.26 15.69 -2.15
CA ASN A 48 -15.05 17.15 -2.17
C ASN A 48 -15.59 17.87 -0.92
N LYS A 49 -16.35 17.19 -0.06
CA LYS A 49 -17.01 17.77 1.12
C LYS A 49 -16.41 17.28 2.43
N LYS A 50 -15.89 16.04 2.46
CA LYS A 50 -15.28 15.42 3.63
C LYS A 50 -14.02 14.68 3.20
N GLN A 51 -12.88 15.15 3.69
CA GLN A 51 -11.61 14.47 3.51
C GLN A 51 -11.11 13.93 4.84
N ALA A 52 -10.57 12.72 4.80
CA ALA A 52 -9.85 12.11 5.89
C ALA A 52 -8.41 11.82 5.45
N GLN A 53 -7.48 12.08 6.37
CA GLN A 53 -6.08 11.77 6.16
C GLN A 53 -5.72 10.48 6.90
N ILE A 54 -5.18 9.53 6.16
CA ILE A 54 -4.79 8.22 6.68
C ILE A 54 -3.27 8.09 6.61
N VAL A 55 -2.66 7.95 7.77
CA VAL A 55 -1.21 7.88 7.93
C VAL A 55 -0.78 6.44 8.17
N LEU A 56 -0.06 5.84 7.23
CA LEU A 56 0.55 4.53 7.37
C LEU A 56 1.99 4.67 7.88
N LYS A 57 2.26 4.05 9.03
CA LYS A 57 3.60 3.97 9.60
C LYS A 57 4.43 2.89 8.88
N PRO A 58 5.77 2.97 8.90
CA PRO A 58 6.64 1.96 8.28
C PRO A 58 6.30 0.51 8.61
N LYS A 59 6.02 0.21 9.89
CA LYS A 59 5.65 -1.13 10.34
C LYS A 59 4.31 -1.64 9.75
N GLN A 60 3.49 -0.76 9.18
CA GLN A 60 2.23 -1.11 8.53
C GLN A 60 2.40 -1.39 7.03
N TYR A 61 3.43 -0.82 6.39
CA TYR A 61 3.65 -0.98 4.95
C TYR A 61 4.91 -1.76 4.59
N MET A 62 5.74 -2.10 5.58
CA MET A 62 6.96 -2.87 5.39
C MET A 62 7.00 -4.08 6.33
N GLU A 63 7.61 -5.16 5.85
CA GLU A 63 7.96 -6.30 6.69
C GLU A 63 9.39 -6.76 6.40
N VAL A 64 9.98 -7.47 7.37
CA VAL A 64 11.21 -8.24 7.13
C VAL A 64 10.79 -9.59 6.58
N SER A 65 11.27 -9.92 5.39
CA SER A 65 11.04 -11.23 4.79
C SER A 65 11.73 -12.36 5.58
N PRO A 66 11.31 -13.61 5.41
CA PRO A 66 11.98 -14.76 6.03
C PRO A 66 13.47 -14.90 5.70
N ILE A 67 13.91 -14.30 4.58
CA ILE A 67 15.31 -14.32 4.10
C ILE A 67 16.07 -13.03 4.46
N GLY A 68 15.49 -12.14 5.28
CA GLY A 68 16.14 -10.94 5.82
C GLY A 68 16.04 -9.67 4.96
N GLU A 69 15.46 -9.75 3.76
CA GLU A 69 15.19 -8.58 2.92
C GLU A 69 13.98 -7.79 3.43
N CYS A 70 13.95 -6.48 3.14
CA CYS A 70 12.79 -5.65 3.40
C CYS A 70 11.79 -5.73 2.26
N ARG A 71 10.53 -6.06 2.58
CA ARG A 71 9.44 -6.13 1.60
C ARG A 71 8.48 -4.98 1.80
N PHE A 72 8.08 -4.37 0.69
CA PHE A 72 6.96 -3.45 0.64
C PHE A 72 5.66 -4.26 0.52
N LEU A 73 4.71 -4.04 1.41
CA LEU A 73 3.46 -4.80 1.52
C LEU A 73 2.38 -4.38 0.50
N PHE A 74 2.80 -3.71 -0.57
CA PHE A 74 1.94 -3.30 -1.67
C PHE A 74 2.27 -4.13 -2.90
N MET A 75 1.23 -4.55 -3.61
CA MET A 75 1.35 -5.32 -4.84
C MET A 75 0.53 -4.68 -5.96
N ALA A 76 0.92 -4.92 -7.21
CA ALA A 76 0.17 -4.44 -8.35
C ALA A 76 -1.24 -5.05 -8.37
N SER A 77 -2.27 -4.23 -8.60
CA SER A 77 -3.68 -4.64 -8.77
C SER A 77 -3.88 -5.65 -9.90
N GLU A 78 -2.99 -5.65 -10.90
CA GLU A 78 -2.90 -6.61 -12.00
C GLU A 78 -2.77 -8.07 -11.52
N THR A 79 -2.30 -8.28 -10.28
CA THR A 79 -2.17 -9.61 -9.67
C THR A 79 -3.48 -10.14 -9.10
N TYR A 80 -4.48 -9.26 -8.93
CA TYR A 80 -5.73 -9.56 -8.22
C TYR A 80 -6.96 -9.44 -9.12
N ALA A 81 -6.95 -8.58 -10.15
CA ALA A 81 -8.11 -8.39 -11.03
C ALA A 81 -8.10 -9.25 -12.30
N SER A 82 -9.30 -9.69 -12.68
CA SER A 82 -9.62 -10.14 -14.04
C SER A 82 -9.16 -9.12 -15.09
N PRO A 83 -8.76 -9.57 -16.31
CA PRO A 83 -8.24 -8.67 -17.34
C PRO A 83 -9.31 -7.63 -17.72
N GLY A 84 -9.15 -6.39 -17.25
CA GLY A 84 -10.06 -5.30 -17.62
C GLY A 84 -10.01 -4.06 -16.71
N ASP A 85 -9.74 -4.22 -15.41
CA ASP A 85 -9.69 -3.08 -14.48
C ASP A 85 -8.45 -3.17 -13.58
N ASN A 86 -7.40 -2.45 -13.93
CA ASN A 86 -6.11 -2.47 -13.21
C ASN A 86 -5.79 -1.13 -12.54
N ASN A 87 -6.72 -0.17 -12.53
CA ASN A 87 -6.45 1.20 -12.09
C ASN A 87 -7.14 1.58 -10.77
N TYR A 88 -7.37 0.60 -9.89
CA TYR A 88 -7.96 0.83 -8.57
C TYR A 88 -6.98 0.55 -7.44
N TRP A 89 -7.28 1.13 -6.28
CA TRP A 89 -6.61 0.84 -5.02
C TRP A 89 -7.48 -0.10 -4.18
N SER A 90 -6.89 -1.17 -3.65
CA SER A 90 -7.51 -2.05 -2.67
C SER A 90 -6.83 -1.90 -1.32
N MET A 91 -7.56 -1.25 -0.41
CA MET A 91 -7.16 -1.01 0.98
C MET A 91 -7.44 -2.25 1.83
N GLY A 92 -6.63 -3.29 1.63
CA GLY A 92 -6.77 -4.58 2.33
C GLY A 92 -6.47 -4.50 3.84
N ALA A 93 -6.46 -5.67 4.51
CA ALA A 93 -6.36 -5.77 5.98
C ALA A 93 -5.27 -4.91 6.64
N GLN A 94 -4.11 -4.77 5.97
CA GLN A 94 -3.00 -3.97 6.49
C GLN A 94 -3.32 -2.47 6.65
N PHE A 95 -4.23 -1.96 5.84
CA PHE A 95 -4.79 -0.62 5.99
C PHE A 95 -5.72 -0.52 7.20
N LEU A 96 -6.49 -1.57 7.47
CA LEU A 96 -7.46 -1.62 8.57
C LEU A 96 -6.79 -1.81 9.93
N LEU A 97 -5.55 -2.32 9.97
CA LEU A 97 -4.83 -2.55 11.23
C LEU A 97 -4.72 -1.27 12.08
N GLY A 98 -5.23 -1.35 13.31
CA GLY A 98 -5.21 -0.26 14.29
C GLY A 98 -6.21 0.86 14.00
N ARG A 99 -7.22 0.61 13.15
CA ARG A 99 -8.28 1.58 12.82
C ARG A 99 -9.66 0.98 13.09
N CYS A 100 -10.55 1.78 13.66
CA CYS A 100 -11.98 1.47 13.70
C CYS A 100 -12.60 1.95 12.39
N VAL A 101 -13.01 1.01 11.54
CA VAL A 101 -13.70 1.31 10.28
C VAL A 101 -15.16 0.96 10.44
N ALA A 102 -16.03 1.93 10.16
CA ALA A 102 -17.48 1.74 10.14
C ALA A 102 -17.95 1.77 8.69
N VAL A 103 -18.83 0.86 8.33
CA VAL A 103 -19.47 0.83 7.00
C VAL A 103 -20.91 1.26 7.18
N ASN A 104 -21.29 2.38 6.58
CA ASN A 104 -22.66 2.88 6.61
C ASN A 104 -23.40 2.45 5.33
N TRP A 105 -24.17 1.38 5.44
CA TRP A 105 -24.95 0.84 4.32
C TRP A 105 -26.17 1.70 3.95
N VAL A 106 -26.63 2.59 4.83
CA VAL A 106 -27.86 3.38 4.64
C VAL A 106 -27.60 4.57 3.70
N ASP A 107 -26.46 5.24 3.86
CA ASP A 107 -26.12 6.44 3.10
C ASP A 107 -25.22 6.16 1.87
N GLY A 108 -24.88 4.88 1.62
CA GLY A 108 -23.97 4.49 0.54
C GLY A 108 -22.57 5.09 0.65
N THR A 109 -22.18 5.58 1.83
CA THR A 109 -20.85 6.15 2.09
C THR A 109 -19.97 5.09 2.75
N MET A 110 -18.95 4.67 2.01
CA MET A 110 -17.81 3.87 2.49
C MET A 110 -16.63 4.77 2.82
#